data_AF-A0A3G8H1Y7-F1
#
_entry.id   AF-A0A3G8H1Y7-F1
#
_cell.length_a   1.000
_cell.length_b   1.000
_cell.length_c   1.000
_cell.angle_alpha   90.00
_cell.angle_beta   90.00
_cell.angle_gamma   90.00
#
_symmetry.space_group_name_H-M   'P 1'
#
loop_
_entity.id
_entity.type
_entity.pdbx_description
1 polymer ?
#
loop_
_entity_poly.entity_id
_entity_poly.type
_entity_poly.pdbx_seq_one_letter_code
_entity_poly.pdbx_strand_id
1 'polypeptide(L)'
;MFPKVIGLFPSKHHKKRVLVLLDRLFRAREEIGFVIFDEIALRYFSRHISESADDEHVQTAYIPPRIWVYQVQRLRLFLDDFIAHKRKIEACFEFCVKAYEHNFGSLENAVSMVSPSDTYLPFTKQKKGAGKWTKRESYGRFETTAENYGIAPLLKRWVGSGDNEDIDVRSLSTYFTLVQNVGLAYVLNFTFQRLEEAAGLRSDCLLWEENSVLGRYLIVRGETTKTDPDSDAWWPTSPHVEVAIEAISTVARMRVRCAEANPAASCSDDDKANPYLFHGSFEPWSTSRRNKPYAVRPVPQSYQSVIKGCPALFDDEELRITEEDMRIAKMFTPNLEKMGKFTIGEKWPLAWHCLRRTGAVNMFASGLLSNTSIQVILKHLTVLQTQYYGANYSRMRLNGEYEQLTIAARYEVVAKQIQALTSDRYVSPLGMQRKQEIVELVKVNEFRALVKAARKGEVTFRATRLGGCAKRGDCEYGGIESVSPCAGGDGRKPCREALFDSEKRESVKRQLAALEREIEQAKPGSPRVRKLEIEANGLRNFLNVIDE
;
A
#
# COMPACT_ATOMS: atom_id res chain seq x y z
N MET A 1 39.34 13.14 -7.17
CA MET A 1 39.51 11.73 -6.72
C MET A 1 38.32 10.84 -7.11
N PHE A 2 37.07 11.31 -7.00
CA PHE A 2 35.84 10.56 -7.33
C PHE A 2 35.70 9.99 -8.75
N PRO A 3 36.12 10.67 -9.85
CA PRO A 3 35.97 10.12 -11.20
C PRO A 3 36.72 8.80 -11.41
N LYS A 4 37.88 8.64 -10.75
CA LYS A 4 38.69 7.42 -10.82
C LYS A 4 38.02 6.24 -10.11
N VAL A 5 37.32 6.48 -8.99
CA VAL A 5 36.61 5.43 -8.23
C VAL A 5 35.40 4.90 -9.00
N ILE A 6 34.68 5.78 -9.71
CA ILE A 6 33.54 5.39 -10.54
C ILE A 6 33.97 4.55 -11.74
N GLY A 7 35.15 4.82 -12.30
CA GLY A 7 35.76 4.05 -13.39
C GLY A 7 36.18 2.63 -13.01
N LEU A 8 36.29 2.30 -11.72
CA LEU A 8 36.63 0.95 -11.24
C LEU A 8 35.48 -0.06 -11.41
N PHE A 9 34.26 0.41 -11.59
CA PHE A 9 33.07 -0.45 -11.70
C PHE A 9 32.54 -0.42 -13.13
N PRO A 10 32.75 -1.48 -13.94
CA PRO A 10 32.46 -1.43 -15.37
C PRO A 10 30.96 -1.45 -15.69
N SER A 11 30.11 -2.07 -14.87
CA SER A 11 28.67 -2.20 -15.15
C SER A 11 27.77 -1.33 -14.26
N LYS A 12 26.69 -0.78 -14.83
CA LYS A 12 25.69 0.07 -14.14
C LYS A 12 25.02 -0.65 -12.97
N HIS A 13 24.76 -1.94 -13.12
CA HIS A 13 24.23 -2.78 -12.04
C HIS A 13 25.22 -2.92 -10.88
N HIS A 14 26.52 -3.06 -11.18
CA HIS A 14 27.58 -3.07 -10.19
C HIS A 14 27.68 -1.73 -9.47
N LYS A 15 27.66 -0.62 -10.22
CA LYS A 15 27.64 0.75 -9.66
C LYS A 15 26.47 0.99 -8.71
N LYS A 16 25.25 0.57 -9.08
CA LYS A 16 24.05 0.66 -8.22
C LYS A 16 24.17 -0.19 -6.95
N ARG A 17 24.67 -1.43 -7.06
CA ARG A 17 24.92 -2.30 -5.89
C ARG A 17 25.95 -1.68 -4.95
N VAL A 18 27.04 -1.13 -5.50
CA VAL A 18 28.09 -0.45 -4.72
C VAL A 18 27.53 0.79 -4.03
N LEU A 19 26.72 1.60 -4.71
CA LEU A 19 26.04 2.75 -4.07
C LEU A 19 25.18 2.31 -2.88
N VAL A 20 24.41 1.23 -3.02
CA VAL A 20 23.60 0.67 -1.92
C VAL A 20 24.49 0.18 -0.77
N LEU A 21 25.61 -0.47 -1.06
CA LEU A 21 26.56 -0.91 -0.04
C LEU A 21 27.23 0.26 0.68
N LEU A 22 27.62 1.30 -0.06
CA LEU A 22 28.22 2.52 0.51
C LEU A 22 27.21 3.29 1.36
N ASP A 23 25.95 3.39 0.94
CA ASP A 23 24.87 3.98 1.76
C ASP A 23 24.62 3.17 3.03
N ARG A 24 24.62 1.83 2.94
CA ARG A 24 24.52 0.96 4.12
C ARG A 24 25.69 1.16 5.09
N LEU A 25 26.92 1.23 4.58
CA LEU A 25 28.11 1.49 5.39
C LEU A 25 28.06 2.89 6.03
N PHE A 26 27.58 3.91 5.30
CA PHE A 26 27.40 5.25 5.85
C PHE A 26 26.30 5.32 6.92
N ARG A 27 25.23 4.54 6.78
CA ARG A 27 24.21 4.41 7.83
C ARG A 27 24.77 3.73 9.07
N ALA A 28 25.61 2.72 8.88
CA ALA A 28 26.34 2.03 9.94
C ALA A 28 27.57 2.79 10.47
N ARG A 29 27.83 4.04 10.01
CA ARG A 29 29.05 4.81 10.36
C ARG A 29 29.26 4.92 11.87
N GLU A 30 28.18 5.01 12.62
CA GLU A 30 28.21 5.13 14.08
C GLU A 30 28.66 3.82 14.74
N GLU A 31 28.40 2.67 14.10
CA GLU A 31 28.78 1.33 14.56
C GLU A 31 30.16 0.88 14.06
N ILE A 32 30.53 1.23 12.82
CA ILE A 32 31.81 0.84 12.21
C ILE A 32 32.95 1.81 12.54
N GLY A 33 32.64 3.03 12.98
CA GLY A 33 33.61 4.01 13.48
C GLY A 33 34.44 4.71 12.39
N PHE A 34 34.09 4.54 11.12
CA PHE A 34 34.70 5.25 10.01
C PHE A 34 33.67 5.56 8.93
N VAL A 35 33.94 6.59 8.13
CA VAL A 35 33.12 6.99 7.00
C VAL A 35 33.95 6.79 5.73
N ILE A 36 33.48 5.91 4.84
CA ILE A 36 34.08 5.77 3.51
C ILE A 36 33.59 6.90 2.63
N PHE A 37 32.27 7.01 2.46
CA PHE A 37 31.59 8.09 1.73
C PHE A 37 30.63 8.80 2.67
N ASP A 38 30.76 10.13 2.78
CA ASP A 38 29.79 10.95 3.49
C ASP A 38 28.53 11.21 2.64
N GLU A 39 27.54 11.91 3.20
CA GLU A 39 26.28 12.18 2.52
C GLU A 39 26.46 12.96 1.21
N ILE A 40 27.44 13.88 1.17
CA ILE A 40 27.76 14.69 -0.01
C ILE A 40 28.38 13.81 -1.10
N ALA A 41 29.32 12.94 -0.73
CA ALA A 41 29.97 11.97 -1.59
C ALA A 41 28.98 10.94 -2.15
N LEU A 42 28.04 10.45 -1.33
CA LEU A 42 26.98 9.54 -1.77
C LEU A 42 26.04 10.22 -2.78
N ARG A 43 25.64 11.47 -2.52
CA ARG A 43 24.85 12.26 -3.48
C ARG A 43 25.62 12.47 -4.78
N TYR A 44 26.90 12.82 -4.71
CA TYR A 44 27.75 13.03 -5.88
C TYR A 44 27.92 11.74 -6.69
N PHE A 45 28.18 10.60 -6.02
CA PHE A 45 28.32 9.29 -6.65
C PHE A 45 27.01 8.83 -7.29
N SER A 46 25.87 9.01 -6.60
CA SER A 46 24.53 8.73 -7.14
C SER A 46 24.24 9.59 -8.38
N ARG A 47 24.65 10.86 -8.35
CA ARG A 47 24.48 11.79 -9.46
C ARG A 47 25.34 11.39 -10.67
N HIS A 48 26.61 11.04 -10.49
CA HIS A 48 27.46 10.54 -11.58
C HIS A 48 27.03 9.18 -12.15
N ILE A 49 26.45 8.29 -11.34
CA ILE A 49 25.81 7.06 -11.86
C ILE A 49 24.62 7.40 -12.77
N SER A 50 23.99 8.56 -12.51
CA SER A 50 22.85 9.06 -13.28
C SER A 50 23.29 9.90 -14.50
N GLU A 51 24.46 10.55 -14.44
CA GLU A 51 25.02 11.45 -15.49
C GLU A 51 25.86 10.73 -16.56
N SER A 52 26.11 9.42 -16.47
CA SER A 52 26.73 8.69 -17.58
C SER A 52 25.80 8.71 -18.80
N ALA A 53 26.19 9.48 -19.81
CA ALA A 53 25.39 9.96 -20.94
C ALA A 53 24.73 8.90 -21.85
N ASP A 54 25.07 7.61 -21.69
CA ASP A 54 24.60 6.55 -22.59
C ASP A 54 23.27 5.88 -22.22
N ASP A 55 22.61 6.27 -21.12
CA ASP A 55 21.20 5.91 -20.90
C ASP A 55 20.67 6.64 -19.66
N GLU A 56 20.13 7.84 -19.85
CA GLU A 56 19.26 8.46 -18.86
C GLU A 56 18.12 7.49 -18.56
N HIS A 57 18.19 6.81 -17.41
CA HIS A 57 17.20 5.81 -17.03
C HIS A 57 15.83 6.47 -16.96
N VAL A 58 14.98 6.18 -17.93
CA VAL A 58 13.68 6.84 -18.03
C VAL A 58 12.82 6.39 -16.85
N GLN A 59 12.55 7.33 -15.97
CA GLN A 59 11.77 7.10 -14.77
C GLN A 59 10.32 6.74 -15.13
N THR A 60 9.66 5.93 -14.30
CA THR A 60 8.23 5.67 -14.44
C THR A 60 7.44 6.98 -14.49
N ALA A 61 6.54 7.09 -15.47
CA ALA A 61 5.72 8.26 -15.70
C ALA A 61 4.82 8.59 -14.49
N TYR A 62 4.75 9.88 -14.18
CA TYR A 62 3.73 10.45 -13.31
C TYR A 62 2.39 10.56 -14.06
N ILE A 63 1.30 10.08 -13.47
CA ILE A 63 -0.03 10.16 -14.09
C ILE A 63 -0.59 11.57 -13.88
N PRO A 64 -0.99 12.29 -14.95
CA PRO A 64 -1.61 13.60 -14.85
C PRO A 64 -2.86 13.58 -13.96
N PRO A 65 -3.12 14.64 -13.15
CA PRO A 65 -4.23 14.65 -12.19
C PRO A 65 -5.60 14.38 -12.81
N ARG A 66 -5.89 14.94 -14.00
CA ARG A 66 -7.16 14.72 -14.71
C ARG A 66 -7.40 13.23 -14.98
N ILE A 67 -6.43 12.57 -15.59
CA ILE A 67 -6.47 11.14 -15.91
C ILE A 67 -6.49 10.30 -14.62
N TRP A 68 -5.72 10.67 -13.60
CA TRP A 68 -5.68 9.94 -12.33
C TRP A 68 -7.02 10.00 -11.58
N VAL A 69 -7.62 11.20 -11.46
CA VAL A 69 -8.93 11.39 -10.81
C VAL A 69 -10.01 10.61 -11.56
N TYR A 70 -10.06 10.74 -12.88
CA TYR A 70 -10.99 10.00 -13.73
C TYR A 70 -10.87 8.48 -13.51
N GLN A 71 -9.65 7.95 -13.56
CA GLN A 71 -9.38 6.54 -13.32
C GLN A 71 -9.91 6.09 -11.95
N VAL A 72 -9.57 6.78 -10.86
CA VAL A 72 -10.01 6.41 -9.50
C VAL A 72 -11.53 6.46 -9.37
N GLN A 73 -12.19 7.47 -9.96
CA GLN A 73 -13.64 7.59 -9.95
C GLN A 73 -14.33 6.47 -10.74
N ARG A 74 -13.78 6.09 -11.90
CA ARG A 74 -14.31 4.98 -12.70
C ARG A 74 -14.14 3.63 -12.01
N LEU A 75 -12.98 3.39 -11.40
CA LEU A 75 -12.76 2.20 -10.56
C LEU A 75 -13.75 2.17 -9.39
N ARG A 76 -13.99 3.31 -8.74
CA ARG A 76 -14.96 3.43 -7.65
C ARG A 76 -16.38 3.10 -8.10
N LEU A 77 -16.82 3.69 -9.22
CA LEU A 77 -18.14 3.45 -9.79
C LEU A 77 -18.36 1.97 -10.13
N PHE A 78 -17.35 1.30 -10.69
CA PHE A 78 -17.40 -0.14 -10.93
C PHE A 78 -17.63 -0.94 -9.64
N LEU A 79 -16.90 -0.59 -8.56
CA LEU A 79 -17.00 -1.28 -7.28
C LEU A 79 -18.33 -1.01 -6.58
N ASP A 80 -18.82 0.23 -6.63
CA ASP A 80 -20.14 0.58 -6.07
C ASP A 80 -21.26 -0.16 -6.82
N ASP A 81 -21.18 -0.26 -8.15
CA ASP A 81 -22.10 -1.06 -8.98
C ASP A 81 -22.11 -2.54 -8.52
N PHE A 82 -20.94 -3.13 -8.28
CA PHE A 82 -20.83 -4.51 -7.79
C PHE A 82 -21.49 -4.64 -6.41
N ILE A 83 -21.17 -3.75 -5.47
CA ILE A 83 -21.72 -3.79 -4.11
C ILE A 83 -23.24 -3.62 -4.10
N ALA A 84 -23.77 -2.72 -4.93
CA ALA A 84 -25.22 -2.53 -5.08
C ALA A 84 -25.95 -3.80 -5.56
N HIS A 85 -25.26 -4.68 -6.30
CA HIS A 85 -25.81 -5.94 -6.82
C HIS A 85 -25.31 -7.18 -6.08
N LYS A 86 -24.50 -7.02 -5.02
CA LYS A 86 -23.81 -8.10 -4.30
C LYS A 86 -24.68 -9.32 -4.02
N ARG A 87 -25.83 -9.13 -3.35
CA ARG A 87 -26.74 -10.22 -2.99
C ARG A 87 -27.33 -10.94 -4.20
N LYS A 88 -27.63 -10.20 -5.27
CA LYS A 88 -28.16 -10.76 -6.53
C LYS A 88 -27.10 -11.59 -7.25
N ILE A 89 -25.86 -11.10 -7.25
CA ILE A 89 -24.71 -11.80 -7.81
C ILE A 89 -24.45 -13.10 -7.04
N GLU A 90 -24.41 -13.05 -5.71
CA GLU A 90 -24.22 -14.23 -4.84
C GLU A 90 -25.33 -15.27 -5.09
N ALA A 91 -26.59 -14.84 -5.16
CA ALA A 91 -27.73 -15.73 -5.42
C ALA A 91 -27.68 -16.36 -6.83
N CYS A 92 -27.34 -15.56 -7.85
CA CYS A 92 -27.17 -16.07 -9.21
C CYS A 92 -26.02 -17.07 -9.31
N PHE A 93 -24.88 -16.76 -8.68
CA PHE A 93 -23.73 -17.65 -8.61
C PHE A 93 -24.08 -18.97 -7.92
N GLU A 94 -24.74 -18.91 -6.76
CA GLU A 94 -25.20 -20.08 -6.01
C GLU A 94 -26.09 -20.98 -6.87
N PHE A 95 -27.06 -20.38 -7.56
CA PHE A 95 -27.95 -21.09 -8.46
C PHE A 95 -27.19 -21.75 -9.61
N CYS A 96 -26.26 -21.04 -10.24
CA CYS A 96 -25.42 -21.60 -11.30
C CYS A 96 -24.60 -22.78 -10.79
N VAL A 97 -23.94 -22.67 -9.65
CA VAL A 97 -23.15 -23.75 -9.06
C VAL A 97 -24.03 -24.98 -8.79
N LYS A 98 -25.21 -24.81 -8.19
CA LYS A 98 -26.18 -25.90 -7.94
C LYS A 98 -26.68 -26.57 -9.23
N ALA A 99 -26.94 -25.80 -10.27
CA ALA A 99 -27.36 -26.35 -11.57
C ALA A 99 -26.27 -27.24 -12.19
N TYR A 100 -25.00 -26.85 -12.04
CA TYR A 100 -23.87 -27.69 -12.45
C TYR A 100 -23.72 -28.92 -11.53
N GLU A 101 -23.79 -28.76 -10.22
CA GLU A 101 -23.74 -29.88 -9.26
C GLU A 101 -24.81 -30.93 -9.55
N HIS A 102 -26.05 -30.51 -9.82
CA HIS A 102 -27.14 -31.43 -10.17
C HIS A 102 -26.85 -32.23 -11.45
N ASN A 103 -26.43 -31.56 -12.53
CA ASN A 103 -26.20 -32.21 -13.83
C ASN A 103 -24.99 -33.16 -13.83
N PHE A 104 -24.01 -32.92 -12.97
CA PHE A 104 -22.80 -33.72 -12.83
C PHE A 104 -22.86 -34.71 -11.65
N GLY A 105 -23.92 -34.65 -10.84
CA GLY A 105 -24.18 -35.51 -9.67
C GLY A 105 -23.46 -35.06 -8.38
N SER A 106 -22.38 -34.29 -8.50
CA SER A 106 -21.68 -33.65 -7.39
C SER A 106 -20.93 -32.41 -7.88
N LEU A 107 -20.64 -31.48 -6.97
CA LEU A 107 -19.83 -30.31 -7.31
C LEU A 107 -18.39 -30.72 -7.68
N GLU A 108 -17.83 -31.74 -7.02
CA GLU A 108 -16.51 -32.31 -7.34
C GLU A 108 -16.42 -32.72 -8.81
N ASN A 109 -17.41 -33.48 -9.30
CA ASN A 109 -17.46 -33.89 -10.71
C ASN A 109 -17.58 -32.68 -11.65
N ALA A 110 -18.36 -31.67 -11.28
CA ALA A 110 -18.55 -30.47 -12.09
C ALA A 110 -17.26 -29.66 -12.25
N VAL A 111 -16.42 -29.57 -11.21
CA VAL A 111 -15.16 -28.81 -11.23
C VAL A 111 -13.98 -29.61 -11.77
N SER A 112 -13.98 -30.94 -11.67
CA SER A 112 -12.88 -31.80 -12.14
C SER A 112 -13.02 -32.28 -13.59
N MET A 113 -14.24 -32.34 -14.15
CA MET A 113 -14.47 -32.91 -15.47
C MET A 113 -13.95 -32.02 -16.62
N VAL A 114 -13.00 -32.53 -17.39
CA VAL A 114 -12.41 -31.83 -18.55
C VAL A 114 -13.29 -32.05 -19.78
N SER A 115 -13.61 -30.97 -20.50
CA SER A 115 -14.38 -30.99 -21.76
C SER A 115 -15.70 -31.78 -21.68
N PRO A 116 -16.63 -31.38 -20.79
CA PRO A 116 -17.92 -32.04 -20.67
C PRO A 116 -18.75 -31.91 -21.96
N SER A 117 -19.54 -32.94 -22.27
CA SER A 117 -20.54 -32.86 -23.34
C SER A 117 -21.54 -31.74 -23.05
N ASP A 118 -22.02 -31.05 -24.08
CA ASP A 118 -23.03 -29.98 -23.98
C ASP A 118 -24.30 -30.41 -23.22
N THR A 119 -24.60 -31.71 -23.17
CA THR A 119 -25.73 -32.27 -22.42
C THR A 119 -25.61 -32.14 -20.91
N TYR A 120 -24.39 -31.94 -20.38
CA TYR A 120 -24.14 -31.68 -18.97
C TYR A 120 -24.25 -30.19 -18.63
N LEU A 121 -24.13 -29.31 -19.62
CA LEU A 121 -24.08 -27.87 -19.39
C LEU A 121 -25.51 -27.32 -19.17
N PRO A 122 -25.82 -26.75 -18.00
CA PRO A 122 -27.17 -26.28 -17.69
C PRO A 122 -27.59 -25.06 -18.52
N PHE A 123 -26.62 -24.24 -18.95
CA PHE A 123 -26.88 -22.95 -19.63
C PHE A 123 -26.60 -22.98 -21.14
N THR A 124 -26.80 -24.14 -21.78
CA THR A 124 -26.69 -24.31 -23.24
C THR A 124 -28.04 -24.66 -23.85
N LYS A 125 -28.25 -24.25 -25.11
CA LYS A 125 -29.47 -24.59 -25.86
C LYS A 125 -29.43 -26.06 -26.25
N GLN A 126 -30.27 -26.87 -25.61
CA GLN A 126 -30.35 -28.30 -25.92
C GLN A 126 -31.37 -28.62 -27.03
N LYS A 127 -31.18 -29.74 -27.74
CA LYS A 127 -32.15 -30.26 -28.72
C LYS A 127 -33.43 -30.73 -28.00
N LYS A 128 -34.60 -30.60 -28.65
CA LYS A 128 -35.88 -31.11 -28.10
C LYS A 128 -35.75 -32.60 -27.73
N GLY A 129 -36.02 -32.95 -26.48
CA GLY A 129 -35.94 -34.32 -25.95
C GLY A 129 -34.60 -34.71 -25.30
N ALA A 130 -33.57 -33.84 -25.36
CA ALA A 130 -32.38 -33.99 -24.53
C ALA A 130 -32.73 -33.90 -23.04
N GLY A 131 -32.09 -34.70 -22.18
CA GLY A 131 -32.34 -34.72 -20.74
C GLY A 131 -33.40 -35.73 -20.26
N LYS A 132 -34.35 -36.15 -21.12
CA LYS A 132 -35.49 -37.00 -20.73
C LYS A 132 -35.10 -38.34 -20.11
N TRP A 133 -33.97 -38.91 -20.55
CA TRP A 133 -33.44 -40.19 -20.05
C TRP A 133 -32.25 -40.03 -19.08
N THR A 134 -31.64 -38.85 -19.02
CA THR A 134 -30.43 -38.58 -18.22
C THR A 134 -30.71 -37.84 -16.91
N LYS A 135 -31.97 -37.43 -16.65
CA LYS A 135 -32.40 -36.62 -15.49
C LYS A 135 -31.68 -35.26 -15.34
N ARG A 136 -31.03 -34.78 -16.40
CA ARG A 136 -30.32 -33.50 -16.43
C ARG A 136 -31.28 -32.36 -16.77
N GLU A 137 -31.03 -31.21 -16.18
CA GLU A 137 -31.83 -30.01 -16.34
C GLU A 137 -31.13 -29.00 -17.25
N SER A 138 -31.89 -28.37 -18.14
CA SER A 138 -31.43 -27.28 -18.99
C SER A 138 -32.26 -26.03 -18.67
N TYR A 139 -31.57 -24.94 -18.41
CA TYR A 139 -32.13 -23.64 -18.04
C TYR A 139 -32.10 -22.63 -19.20
N GLY A 140 -31.80 -23.09 -20.42
CA GLY A 140 -31.71 -22.24 -21.60
C GLY A 140 -30.42 -21.43 -21.68
N ARG A 141 -30.47 -20.24 -22.30
CA ARG A 141 -29.30 -19.34 -22.35
C ARG A 141 -29.09 -18.72 -20.97
N PHE A 142 -27.83 -18.51 -20.59
CA PHE A 142 -27.48 -17.88 -19.32
C PHE A 142 -28.10 -16.48 -19.15
N GLU A 143 -28.24 -15.71 -20.24
CA GLU A 143 -28.84 -14.38 -20.22
C GLU A 143 -30.21 -14.34 -19.51
N THR A 144 -31.10 -15.30 -19.78
CA THR A 144 -32.40 -15.38 -19.10
C THR A 144 -32.26 -15.59 -17.59
N THR A 145 -31.25 -16.38 -17.18
CA THR A 145 -30.93 -16.54 -15.75
C THR A 145 -30.43 -15.22 -15.17
N ALA A 146 -29.52 -14.54 -15.86
CA ALA A 146 -29.00 -13.24 -15.43
C ALA A 146 -30.10 -12.15 -15.34
N GLU A 147 -31.10 -12.18 -16.23
CA GLU A 147 -32.28 -11.31 -16.18
C GLU A 147 -33.15 -11.59 -14.96
N ASN A 148 -33.44 -12.86 -14.68
CA ASN A 148 -34.25 -13.28 -13.52
C ASN A 148 -33.64 -12.84 -12.19
N TYR A 149 -32.30 -12.86 -12.07
CA TYR A 149 -31.59 -12.35 -10.90
C TYR A 149 -31.33 -10.84 -10.95
N GLY A 150 -31.66 -10.17 -12.05
CA GLY A 150 -31.47 -8.73 -12.23
C GLY A 150 -30.00 -8.29 -12.29
N ILE A 151 -29.13 -9.13 -12.85
CA ILE A 151 -27.70 -8.83 -13.06
C ILE A 151 -27.31 -8.73 -14.55
N ALA A 152 -28.22 -9.04 -15.48
CA ALA A 152 -27.92 -8.95 -16.92
C ALA A 152 -27.47 -7.54 -17.35
N PRO A 153 -28.12 -6.41 -16.94
CA PRO A 153 -27.64 -5.07 -17.31
C PRO A 153 -26.23 -4.77 -16.79
N LEU A 154 -25.90 -5.27 -15.60
CA LEU A 154 -24.58 -5.12 -14.99
C LEU A 154 -23.50 -5.85 -15.81
N LEU A 155 -23.76 -7.10 -16.20
CA LEU A 155 -22.84 -7.90 -17.00
C LEU A 155 -22.68 -7.32 -18.41
N LYS A 156 -23.77 -6.89 -19.05
CA LYS A 156 -23.72 -6.21 -20.35
C LYS A 156 -22.91 -4.93 -20.28
N ARG A 157 -23.06 -4.13 -19.22
CA ARG A 157 -22.31 -2.88 -19.02
C ARG A 157 -20.79 -3.12 -18.91
N TRP A 158 -20.37 -4.12 -18.15
CA TRP A 158 -18.97 -4.26 -17.75
C TRP A 158 -18.21 -5.38 -18.47
N VAL A 159 -18.89 -6.36 -19.04
CA VAL A 159 -18.28 -7.49 -19.76
C VAL A 159 -18.74 -7.54 -21.22
N GLY A 160 -19.91 -6.96 -21.53
CA GLY A 160 -20.39 -6.84 -22.91
C GLY A 160 -19.34 -6.18 -23.79
N SER A 161 -19.10 -6.77 -24.95
CA SER A 161 -18.10 -6.30 -25.90
C SER A 161 -18.80 -5.62 -27.08
N GLY A 162 -18.91 -4.28 -27.03
CA GLY A 162 -19.44 -3.48 -28.14
C GLY A 162 -20.80 -3.99 -28.66
N ASP A 163 -20.90 -4.20 -29.98
CA ASP A 163 -22.12 -4.60 -30.70
C ASP A 163 -22.67 -5.99 -30.35
N ASN A 164 -22.00 -6.77 -29.50
CA ASN A 164 -22.44 -8.12 -29.12
C ASN A 164 -22.94 -8.12 -27.66
N GLU A 165 -24.26 -8.02 -27.51
CA GLU A 165 -24.95 -8.04 -26.21
C GLU A 165 -25.04 -9.43 -25.55
N ASP A 166 -24.71 -10.49 -26.30
CA ASP A 166 -24.90 -11.87 -25.85
C ASP A 166 -23.97 -12.19 -24.67
N ILE A 167 -24.54 -12.30 -23.46
CA ILE A 167 -23.85 -12.76 -22.25
C ILE A 167 -23.99 -14.29 -22.08
N ASP A 168 -22.89 -14.95 -21.73
CA ASP A 168 -22.87 -16.38 -21.38
C ASP A 168 -22.47 -16.59 -19.91
N VAL A 169 -22.54 -17.82 -19.42
CA VAL A 169 -22.20 -18.10 -18.01
C VAL A 169 -20.73 -17.77 -17.70
N ARG A 170 -19.84 -17.80 -18.71
CA ARG A 170 -18.43 -17.41 -18.56
C ARG A 170 -18.28 -15.91 -18.40
N SER A 171 -19.25 -15.10 -18.83
CA SER A 171 -19.29 -13.67 -18.51
C SER A 171 -19.24 -13.41 -17.00
N LEU A 172 -19.79 -14.30 -16.14
CA LEU A 172 -19.60 -14.21 -14.68
C LEU A 172 -18.14 -14.37 -14.27
N SER A 173 -17.44 -15.37 -14.82
CA SER A 173 -16.01 -15.60 -14.55
C SER A 173 -15.16 -14.41 -14.97
N THR A 174 -15.47 -13.84 -16.15
CA THR A 174 -14.81 -12.62 -16.64
C THR A 174 -15.09 -11.45 -15.71
N TYR A 175 -16.34 -11.24 -15.29
CA TYR A 175 -16.72 -10.17 -14.39
C TYR A 175 -16.01 -10.28 -13.03
N PHE A 176 -15.95 -11.47 -12.43
CA PHE A 176 -15.24 -11.72 -11.17
C PHE A 176 -13.74 -11.47 -11.27
N THR A 177 -13.13 -11.87 -12.39
CA THR A 177 -11.72 -11.56 -12.66
C THR A 177 -11.51 -10.05 -12.80
N LEU A 178 -12.46 -9.35 -13.43
CA LEU A 178 -12.43 -7.90 -13.53
C LEU A 178 -12.58 -7.23 -12.16
N VAL A 179 -13.49 -7.69 -11.30
CA VAL A 179 -13.65 -7.21 -9.91
C VAL A 179 -12.34 -7.33 -9.13
N GLN A 180 -11.65 -8.47 -9.23
CA GLN A 180 -10.33 -8.66 -8.61
C GLN A 180 -9.29 -7.66 -9.13
N ASN A 181 -9.21 -7.44 -10.44
CA ASN A 181 -8.24 -6.50 -11.02
C ASN A 181 -8.57 -5.03 -10.72
N VAL A 182 -9.85 -4.65 -10.79
CA VAL A 182 -10.33 -3.28 -10.49
C VAL A 182 -10.14 -2.98 -9.01
N GLY A 183 -10.51 -3.90 -8.13
CA GLY A 183 -10.29 -3.73 -6.70
C GLY A 183 -8.80 -3.65 -6.36
N LEU A 184 -7.96 -4.46 -7.00
CA LEU A 184 -6.50 -4.38 -6.85
C LEU A 184 -5.96 -3.01 -7.30
N ALA A 185 -6.41 -2.51 -8.45
CA ALA A 185 -6.06 -1.17 -8.93
C ALA A 185 -6.49 -0.07 -7.96
N TYR A 186 -7.69 -0.19 -7.39
CA TYR A 186 -8.21 0.77 -6.42
C TYR A 186 -7.36 0.76 -5.15
N VAL A 187 -7.11 -0.41 -4.54
CA VAL A 187 -6.25 -0.56 -3.36
C VAL A 187 -4.86 0.06 -3.60
N LEU A 188 -4.23 -0.24 -4.73
CA LEU A 188 -2.90 0.27 -5.08
C LEU A 188 -2.81 1.81 -5.19
N ASN A 189 -3.92 2.49 -5.50
CA ASN A 189 -3.98 3.95 -5.52
C ASN A 189 -3.91 4.58 -4.11
N PHE A 190 -4.23 3.83 -3.05
CA PHE A 190 -4.27 4.33 -1.67
C PHE A 190 -3.22 3.71 -0.74
N THR A 191 -2.80 2.46 -0.97
CA THR A 191 -1.78 1.79 -0.15
C THR A 191 -0.38 1.93 -0.71
N PHE A 192 -0.27 2.24 -2.01
CA PHE A 192 0.99 2.34 -2.75
C PHE A 192 1.83 1.07 -2.71
N GLN A 193 1.25 -0.09 -2.40
CA GLN A 193 1.93 -1.39 -2.38
C GLN A 193 2.56 -1.73 -3.74
N ARG A 194 3.50 -2.67 -3.76
CA ARG A 194 3.93 -3.31 -5.01
C ARG A 194 2.82 -4.24 -5.47
N LEU A 195 2.73 -4.49 -6.79
CA LEU A 195 1.65 -5.28 -7.37
C LEU A 195 1.55 -6.68 -6.75
N GLU A 196 2.69 -7.33 -6.52
CA GLU A 196 2.74 -8.69 -5.97
C GLU A 196 2.39 -8.75 -4.47
N GLU A 197 2.63 -7.65 -3.74
CA GLU A 197 2.24 -7.49 -2.33
C GLU A 197 0.72 -7.34 -2.22
N ALA A 198 0.13 -6.45 -3.03
CA ALA A 198 -1.30 -6.26 -3.05
C ALA A 198 -2.06 -7.49 -3.57
N ALA A 199 -1.51 -8.21 -4.56
CA ALA A 199 -2.04 -9.49 -5.03
C ALA A 199 -1.81 -10.65 -4.04
N GLY A 200 -1.06 -10.43 -2.96
CA GLY A 200 -0.86 -11.38 -1.87
C GLY A 200 -1.76 -11.14 -0.66
N LEU A 201 -2.59 -10.09 -0.69
CA LEU A 201 -3.49 -9.78 0.41
C LEU A 201 -4.52 -10.89 0.62
N ARG A 202 -4.85 -11.10 1.89
CA ARG A 202 -5.86 -12.03 2.38
C ARG A 202 -7.15 -11.27 2.71
N SER A 203 -8.27 -11.98 2.83
CA SER A 203 -9.60 -11.36 2.99
C SER A 203 -9.79 -10.57 4.28
N ASP A 204 -9.01 -10.87 5.31
CA ASP A 204 -8.97 -10.19 6.61
C ASP A 204 -7.91 -9.06 6.67
N CYS A 205 -7.30 -8.70 5.53
CA CYS A 205 -6.18 -7.76 5.52
C CYS A 205 -6.53 -6.36 6.05
N LEU A 206 -7.80 -6.00 6.13
CA LEU A 206 -8.24 -4.65 6.47
C LEU A 206 -8.55 -4.55 7.97
N LEU A 207 -7.76 -3.74 8.67
CA LEU A 207 -7.80 -3.62 10.13
C LEU A 207 -8.05 -2.17 10.53
N TRP A 208 -9.02 -1.99 11.42
CA TRP A 208 -9.21 -0.72 12.10
C TRP A 208 -8.34 -0.69 13.35
N GLU A 209 -7.36 0.21 13.37
CA GLU A 209 -6.55 0.48 14.54
C GLU A 209 -7.06 1.72 15.25
N GLU A 210 -6.86 1.75 16.56
CA GLU A 210 -7.18 2.89 17.40
C GLU A 210 -5.90 3.43 18.03
N ASN A 211 -5.68 4.72 17.87
CA ASN A 211 -4.60 5.41 18.53
C ASN A 211 -5.19 6.56 19.35
N SER A 212 -4.80 6.66 20.63
CA SER A 212 -5.33 7.68 21.53
C SER A 212 -5.03 9.12 21.11
N VAL A 213 -4.16 9.33 20.11
CA VAL A 213 -3.85 10.63 19.53
C VAL A 213 -4.54 10.85 18.18
N LEU A 214 -4.40 9.90 17.24
CA LEU A 214 -4.91 10.06 15.87
C LEU A 214 -6.42 9.77 15.77
N GLY A 215 -6.96 9.02 16.73
CA GLY A 215 -8.27 8.41 16.68
C GLY A 215 -8.22 7.08 15.92
N ARG A 216 -9.38 6.66 15.41
CA ARG A 216 -9.51 5.44 14.62
C ARG A 216 -8.99 5.64 13.20
N TYR A 217 -8.13 4.75 12.72
CA TYR A 217 -7.57 4.78 11.36
C TYR A 217 -7.48 3.39 10.76
N LEU A 218 -7.44 3.32 9.43
CA LEU A 218 -7.53 2.07 8.70
C LEU A 218 -6.14 1.63 8.20
N ILE A 219 -5.84 0.35 8.32
CA ILE A 219 -4.61 -0.28 7.87
C ILE A 219 -4.96 -1.44 6.93
N VAL A 220 -4.17 -1.60 5.87
CA VAL A 220 -4.05 -2.85 5.13
C VAL A 220 -2.80 -3.58 5.63
N ARG A 221 -2.98 -4.81 6.09
CA ARG A 221 -1.95 -5.74 6.57
C ARG A 221 -1.62 -6.75 5.48
N GLY A 222 -0.34 -7.07 5.30
CA GLY A 222 0.09 -8.11 4.37
C GLY A 222 1.58 -8.37 4.44
N GLU A 223 2.13 -9.01 3.41
CA GLU A 223 3.54 -9.38 3.38
C GLU A 223 4.32 -8.52 2.36
N THR A 224 5.57 -8.20 2.68
CA THR A 224 6.53 -7.65 1.71
C THR A 224 7.80 -8.49 1.70
N THR A 225 8.34 -8.76 0.51
CA THR A 225 9.51 -9.67 0.34
C THR A 225 10.64 -9.03 -0.45
N LYS A 226 10.42 -7.88 -1.11
CA LYS A 226 11.35 -7.31 -2.10
C LYS A 226 12.54 -6.53 -1.54
N THR A 227 12.44 -6.01 -0.32
CA THR A 227 13.48 -5.11 0.24
C THR A 227 13.93 -5.56 1.61
N ASP A 228 13.00 -5.53 2.57
CA ASP A 228 13.17 -6.04 3.91
C ASP A 228 12.00 -6.98 4.14
N PRO A 229 12.21 -8.31 4.10
CA PRO A 229 11.13 -9.27 4.27
C PRO A 229 10.40 -9.05 5.59
N ASP A 230 9.12 -8.73 5.50
CA ASP A 230 8.25 -8.49 6.64
C ASP A 230 6.91 -9.18 6.35
N SER A 231 6.64 -10.24 7.13
CA SER A 231 5.42 -11.04 7.04
C SER A 231 4.21 -10.33 7.65
N ASP A 232 4.41 -9.19 8.32
CA ASP A 232 3.38 -8.42 8.99
C ASP A 232 3.49 -6.92 8.68
N ALA A 233 3.65 -6.62 7.40
CA ALA A 233 3.79 -5.27 6.90
C ALA A 233 2.45 -4.53 6.92
N TRP A 234 2.45 -3.33 7.51
CA TRP A 234 1.27 -2.47 7.62
C TRP A 234 1.34 -1.28 6.66
N TRP A 235 0.22 -0.98 5.99
CA TRP A 235 0.02 0.18 5.14
C TRP A 235 -1.19 0.99 5.62
N PRO A 236 -0.99 2.17 6.23
CA PRO A 236 -2.09 3.09 6.54
C PRO A 236 -2.85 3.46 5.27
N THR A 237 -4.17 3.50 5.34
CA THR A 237 -5.01 3.74 4.17
C THR A 237 -6.28 4.54 4.49
N SER A 238 -7.02 4.86 3.43
CA SER A 238 -8.29 5.58 3.52
C SER A 238 -9.45 4.61 3.69
N PRO A 239 -10.50 4.96 4.46
CA PRO A 239 -11.74 4.17 4.56
C PRO A 239 -12.39 3.85 3.21
N HIS A 240 -12.11 4.66 2.18
CA HIS A 240 -12.59 4.42 0.83
C HIS A 240 -12.17 3.06 0.27
N VAL A 241 -11.08 2.45 0.77
CA VAL A 241 -10.59 1.13 0.35
C VAL A 241 -11.52 -0.02 0.77
N GLU A 242 -12.38 0.17 1.77
CA GLU A 242 -13.33 -0.86 2.25
C GLU A 242 -14.17 -1.44 1.12
N VAL A 243 -14.66 -0.61 0.19
CA VAL A 243 -15.50 -1.05 -0.94
C VAL A 243 -14.77 -2.05 -1.84
N ALA A 244 -13.46 -1.84 -2.05
CA ALA A 244 -12.64 -2.71 -2.89
C ALA A 244 -12.38 -4.05 -2.18
N ILE A 245 -12.00 -4.01 -0.90
CA ILE A 245 -11.74 -5.21 -0.12
C ILE A 245 -13.02 -6.04 0.03
N GLU A 246 -14.17 -5.41 0.29
CA GLU A 246 -15.45 -6.10 0.39
C GLU A 246 -15.84 -6.80 -0.93
N ALA A 247 -15.74 -6.08 -2.05
CA ALA A 247 -16.09 -6.61 -3.37
C ALA A 247 -15.21 -7.81 -3.73
N ILE A 248 -13.89 -7.67 -3.58
CA ILE A 248 -12.94 -8.73 -3.90
C ILE A 248 -13.09 -9.92 -2.95
N SER A 249 -13.24 -9.70 -1.64
CA SER A 249 -13.46 -10.77 -0.65
C SER A 249 -14.73 -11.56 -0.94
N THR A 250 -15.78 -10.90 -1.45
CA THR A 250 -17.01 -11.57 -1.84
C THR A 250 -16.78 -12.52 -3.02
N VAL A 251 -16.08 -12.06 -4.06
CA VAL A 251 -15.69 -12.91 -5.19
C VAL A 251 -14.77 -14.05 -4.75
N ALA A 252 -13.83 -13.78 -3.85
CA ALA A 252 -12.87 -14.75 -3.36
C ALA A 252 -13.59 -15.92 -2.64
N ARG A 253 -14.51 -15.61 -1.72
CA ARG A 253 -15.31 -16.63 -1.02
C ARG A 253 -16.15 -17.48 -1.96
N MET A 254 -16.83 -16.86 -2.94
CA MET A 254 -17.64 -17.59 -3.93
C MET A 254 -16.78 -18.61 -4.70
N ARG A 255 -15.59 -18.21 -5.13
CA ARG A 255 -14.68 -19.07 -5.88
C ARG A 255 -14.00 -20.13 -5.02
N VAL A 256 -13.67 -19.82 -3.76
CA VAL A 256 -13.06 -20.79 -2.84
C VAL A 256 -13.99 -21.95 -2.53
N ARG A 257 -15.31 -21.74 -2.48
CA ARG A 257 -16.26 -22.85 -2.40
C ARG A 257 -16.08 -23.86 -3.53
N CYS A 258 -15.90 -23.38 -4.77
CA CYS A 258 -15.66 -24.26 -5.92
C CYS A 258 -14.25 -24.87 -5.88
N ALA A 259 -13.27 -24.16 -5.33
CA ALA A 259 -11.92 -24.69 -5.13
C ALA A 259 -11.89 -25.79 -4.07
N GLU A 260 -12.63 -25.66 -2.98
CA GLU A 260 -12.74 -26.66 -1.92
C GLU A 260 -13.28 -27.99 -2.44
N ALA A 261 -14.29 -27.93 -3.31
CA ALA A 261 -14.85 -29.12 -3.95
C ALA A 261 -13.92 -29.75 -5.00
N ASN A 262 -12.81 -29.09 -5.35
CA ASN A 262 -11.89 -29.56 -6.37
C ASN A 262 -10.67 -30.27 -5.74
N PRO A 263 -10.50 -31.59 -5.93
CA PRO A 263 -9.39 -32.35 -5.35
C PRO A 263 -8.02 -31.81 -5.77
N ALA A 264 -7.90 -31.29 -6.99
CA ALA A 264 -6.65 -30.75 -7.53
C ALA A 264 -6.29 -29.36 -6.96
N ALA A 265 -7.25 -28.66 -6.34
CA ALA A 265 -6.99 -27.37 -5.71
C ALA A 265 -6.33 -27.52 -4.33
N SER A 266 -6.57 -28.64 -3.61
CA SER A 266 -5.96 -28.92 -2.30
C SER A 266 -6.05 -27.72 -1.34
N CYS A 267 -7.25 -27.13 -1.21
CA CYS A 267 -7.49 -25.93 -0.43
C CYS A 267 -7.35 -26.22 1.08
N SER A 268 -6.47 -25.51 1.78
CA SER A 268 -6.29 -25.67 3.23
C SER A 268 -7.44 -25.02 4.00
N ASP A 269 -7.63 -25.39 5.27
CA ASP A 269 -8.66 -24.75 6.11
C ASP A 269 -8.40 -23.25 6.31
N ASP A 270 -7.13 -22.84 6.33
CA ASP A 270 -6.74 -21.42 6.34
C ASP A 270 -7.16 -20.69 5.06
N ASP A 271 -7.06 -21.34 3.90
CA ASP A 271 -7.50 -20.76 2.63
C ASP A 271 -9.02 -20.63 2.54
N LYS A 272 -9.76 -21.52 3.20
CA LYS A 272 -11.23 -21.45 3.31
C LYS A 272 -11.68 -20.32 4.23
N ALA A 273 -11.06 -20.22 5.40
CA ALA A 273 -11.39 -19.19 6.39
C ALA A 273 -10.92 -17.80 5.94
N ASN A 274 -9.76 -17.73 5.30
CA ASN A 274 -9.12 -16.50 4.91
C ASN A 274 -8.55 -16.58 3.48
N PRO A 275 -9.40 -16.50 2.45
CA PRO A 275 -8.96 -16.62 1.07
C PRO A 275 -8.05 -15.47 0.65
N TYR A 276 -7.17 -15.73 -0.31
CA TYR A 276 -6.45 -14.66 -0.99
C TYR A 276 -7.46 -13.77 -1.74
N LEU A 277 -7.25 -12.46 -1.75
CA LEU A 277 -8.07 -11.54 -2.54
C LEU A 277 -7.89 -11.78 -4.04
N PHE A 278 -6.69 -12.14 -4.48
CA PHE A 278 -6.35 -12.36 -5.89
C PHE A 278 -5.97 -13.82 -6.17
N HIS A 279 -6.84 -14.55 -6.86
CA HIS A 279 -6.61 -15.95 -7.26
C HIS A 279 -7.38 -16.31 -8.54
N GLY A 280 -7.13 -17.51 -9.08
CA GLY A 280 -7.77 -18.00 -10.31
C GLY A 280 -9.27 -18.28 -10.17
N SER A 281 -9.91 -18.58 -11.30
CA SER A 281 -11.29 -19.05 -11.38
C SER A 281 -11.38 -20.55 -11.15
N PHE A 282 -12.28 -20.97 -10.26
CA PHE A 282 -12.50 -22.37 -9.88
C PHE A 282 -13.93 -22.85 -10.16
N GLU A 283 -14.81 -21.94 -10.58
CA GLU A 283 -16.18 -22.24 -10.96
C GLU A 283 -16.27 -23.27 -12.11
N PRO A 284 -17.32 -24.14 -12.15
CA PRO A 284 -17.42 -25.25 -13.11
C PRO A 284 -17.31 -24.84 -14.60
N TRP A 285 -17.74 -23.64 -14.94
CA TRP A 285 -17.70 -23.10 -16.30
C TRP A 285 -16.40 -22.37 -16.65
N SER A 286 -15.43 -22.30 -15.73
CA SER A 286 -14.10 -21.75 -15.97
C SER A 286 -13.32 -22.61 -16.98
N THR A 287 -12.69 -21.98 -17.96
CA THR A 287 -11.78 -22.65 -18.91
C THR A 287 -10.34 -22.73 -18.40
N SER A 288 -10.00 -21.91 -17.40
CA SER A 288 -8.64 -21.63 -17.02
C SER A 288 -8.39 -22.14 -15.61
N ARG A 289 -7.56 -23.19 -15.47
CA ARG A 289 -6.88 -23.59 -14.21
C ARG A 289 -7.62 -24.55 -13.26
N ARG A 290 -8.56 -25.38 -13.74
CA ARG A 290 -9.23 -26.41 -12.93
C ARG A 290 -8.29 -27.45 -12.28
N ASN A 291 -7.05 -27.62 -12.73
CA ASN A 291 -6.14 -28.65 -12.19
C ASN A 291 -4.89 -28.06 -11.52
N LYS A 292 -4.99 -26.91 -10.84
CA LYS A 292 -3.87 -26.30 -10.13
C LYS A 292 -4.17 -26.16 -8.64
N PRO A 293 -3.18 -26.36 -7.76
CA PRO A 293 -3.33 -26.08 -6.34
C PRO A 293 -3.70 -24.61 -6.09
N TYR A 294 -4.57 -24.37 -5.12
CA TYR A 294 -5.06 -23.05 -4.73
C TYR A 294 -3.91 -22.12 -4.31
N ALA A 295 -2.91 -22.66 -3.60
CA ALA A 295 -1.71 -21.93 -3.20
C ALA A 295 -0.91 -21.34 -4.38
N VAL A 296 -1.09 -21.86 -5.61
CA VAL A 296 -0.41 -21.35 -6.80
C VAL A 296 -1.12 -20.11 -7.32
N ARG A 297 -0.67 -18.94 -6.85
CA ARG A 297 -1.26 -17.65 -7.23
C ARG A 297 -1.05 -17.31 -8.72
N PRO A 298 -2.07 -16.76 -9.41
CA PRO A 298 -1.90 -16.19 -10.73
C PRO A 298 -0.93 -15.00 -10.70
N VAL A 299 -0.08 -14.90 -11.72
CA VAL A 299 0.63 -13.65 -12.00
C VAL A 299 -0.40 -12.62 -12.49
N PRO A 300 -0.51 -11.45 -11.83
CA PRO A 300 -1.41 -10.40 -12.29
C PRO A 300 -1.07 -9.96 -13.71
N GLN A 301 -2.08 -9.72 -14.53
CA GLN A 301 -1.89 -9.26 -15.91
C GLN A 301 -1.37 -7.82 -15.93
N SER A 302 -0.82 -7.38 -17.07
CA SER A 302 -0.48 -5.96 -17.22
C SER A 302 -1.74 -5.09 -17.13
N TYR A 303 -1.62 -3.86 -16.63
CA TYR A 303 -2.78 -2.99 -16.48
C TYR A 303 -3.46 -2.70 -17.83
N GLN A 304 -2.67 -2.54 -18.89
CA GLN A 304 -3.19 -2.39 -20.26
C GLN A 304 -3.96 -3.64 -20.73
N SER A 305 -3.54 -4.84 -20.34
CA SER A 305 -4.27 -6.08 -20.68
C SER A 305 -5.62 -6.13 -19.98
N VAL A 306 -5.71 -5.68 -18.74
CA VAL A 306 -6.98 -5.57 -18.00
C VAL A 306 -7.92 -4.60 -18.72
N ILE A 307 -7.42 -3.42 -19.09
CA ILE A 307 -8.21 -2.40 -19.81
C ILE A 307 -8.70 -2.92 -21.17
N LYS A 308 -7.82 -3.57 -21.94
CA LYS A 308 -8.21 -4.19 -23.22
C LYS A 308 -9.26 -5.28 -23.07
N GLY A 309 -9.23 -6.03 -21.96
CA GLY A 309 -10.21 -7.05 -21.65
C GLY A 309 -11.57 -6.50 -21.21
N CYS A 310 -11.66 -5.21 -20.90
CA CYS A 310 -12.89 -4.52 -20.51
C CYS A 310 -12.92 -3.10 -21.10
N PRO A 311 -13.26 -2.94 -22.39
CA PRO A 311 -13.31 -1.64 -23.05
C PRO A 311 -14.23 -0.64 -22.34
N ALA A 312 -15.30 -1.11 -21.70
CA ALA A 312 -16.24 -0.26 -20.96
C ALA A 312 -15.68 0.28 -19.63
N LEU A 313 -14.52 -0.16 -19.17
CA LEU A 313 -13.96 0.27 -17.88
C LEU A 313 -13.64 1.77 -17.92
N PHE A 314 -12.95 2.19 -18.97
CA PHE A 314 -12.54 3.58 -19.17
C PHE A 314 -12.98 4.03 -20.57
N ASP A 315 -13.72 5.14 -20.61
CA ASP A 315 -13.82 6.00 -21.80
C ASP A 315 -12.43 6.39 -22.31
N ASP A 316 -12.25 6.13 -23.60
CA ASP A 316 -11.02 6.36 -24.34
C ASP A 316 -10.68 7.84 -24.50
N GLU A 317 -11.70 8.70 -24.64
CA GLU A 317 -11.51 10.14 -24.80
C GLU A 317 -11.04 10.79 -23.50
N GLU A 318 -11.53 10.32 -22.36
CA GLU A 318 -11.08 10.79 -21.05
C GLU A 318 -9.62 10.38 -20.77
N LEU A 319 -9.15 9.26 -21.35
CA LEU A 319 -7.75 8.86 -21.29
C LEU A 319 -6.86 9.52 -22.34
N ARG A 320 -7.44 10.26 -23.30
CA ARG A 320 -6.68 10.94 -24.36
C ARG A 320 -5.78 12.02 -23.76
N ILE A 321 -4.50 11.99 -24.13
CA ILE A 321 -3.48 12.90 -23.60
C ILE A 321 -3.69 14.30 -24.19
N THR A 322 -3.86 15.29 -23.32
CA THR A 322 -3.90 16.71 -23.71
C THR A 322 -2.51 17.36 -23.60
N GLU A 323 -2.36 18.56 -24.16
CA GLU A 323 -1.15 19.37 -23.99
C GLU A 323 -0.84 19.66 -22.51
N GLU A 324 -1.88 19.95 -21.73
CA GLU A 324 -1.76 20.23 -20.29
C GLU A 324 -1.31 18.99 -19.51
N ASP A 325 -1.86 17.82 -19.84
CA ASP A 325 -1.44 16.54 -19.26
C ASP A 325 0.04 16.27 -19.54
N MET A 326 0.48 16.48 -20.78
CA MET A 326 1.87 16.32 -21.19
C MET A 326 2.79 17.32 -20.47
N ARG A 327 2.36 18.58 -20.34
CA ARG A 327 3.08 19.63 -19.61
C ARG A 327 3.31 19.22 -18.16
N ILE A 328 2.25 18.80 -17.45
CA ILE A 328 2.32 18.37 -16.05
C ILE A 328 3.19 17.11 -15.92
N ALA A 329 3.00 16.09 -16.77
CA ALA A 329 3.78 14.86 -16.69
C ALA A 329 5.28 15.10 -16.88
N LYS A 330 5.66 15.96 -17.84
CA LYS A 330 7.06 16.35 -18.08
C LYS A 330 7.70 17.10 -16.91
N MET A 331 6.91 17.82 -16.10
CA MET A 331 7.45 18.48 -14.90
C MET A 331 8.07 17.45 -13.95
N PHE A 332 7.45 16.28 -13.80
CA PHE A 332 7.90 15.21 -12.89
C PHE A 332 8.75 14.14 -13.57
N THR A 333 8.55 13.94 -14.87
CA THR A 333 9.28 12.98 -15.69
C THR A 333 9.86 13.71 -16.91
N PRO A 334 10.97 14.46 -16.77
CA PRO A 334 11.53 15.28 -17.87
C PRO A 334 11.84 14.48 -19.14
N ASN A 335 12.24 13.22 -18.98
CA ASN A 335 12.64 12.33 -20.07
C ASN A 335 11.46 11.47 -20.60
N LEU A 336 10.22 11.88 -20.34
CA LEU A 336 9.01 11.12 -20.73
C LEU A 336 8.95 10.84 -22.24
N GLU A 337 9.40 11.79 -23.06
CA GLU A 337 9.40 11.68 -24.53
C GLU A 337 10.28 10.53 -25.03
N LYS A 338 11.37 10.22 -24.32
CA LYS A 338 12.26 9.09 -24.66
C LYS A 338 11.56 7.73 -24.56
N MET A 339 10.40 7.66 -23.88
CA MET A 339 9.61 6.42 -23.81
C MET A 339 8.80 6.14 -25.08
N GLY A 340 8.65 7.11 -25.99
CA GLY A 340 7.98 6.94 -27.29
C GLY A 340 6.48 6.60 -27.27
N LYS A 341 5.89 6.39 -26.08
CA LYS A 341 4.51 5.90 -25.90
C LYS A 341 3.53 6.93 -25.32
N PHE A 342 4.01 8.13 -25.02
CA PHE A 342 3.20 9.22 -24.47
C PHE A 342 3.14 10.33 -25.52
N THR A 343 2.07 10.35 -26.30
CA THR A 343 1.88 11.28 -27.41
C THR A 343 0.57 12.02 -27.21
N ILE A 344 0.55 13.34 -27.44
CA ILE A 344 -0.66 14.14 -27.38
C ILE A 344 -1.66 13.58 -28.40
N GLY A 345 -2.93 13.45 -27.99
CA GLY A 345 -3.97 12.84 -28.80
C GLY A 345 -4.03 11.31 -28.71
N GLU A 346 -3.05 10.62 -28.15
CA GLU A 346 -3.13 9.17 -27.90
C GLU A 346 -3.67 8.87 -26.49
N LYS A 347 -4.05 7.62 -26.21
CA LYS A 347 -4.50 7.20 -24.88
C LYS A 347 -3.32 7.08 -23.91
N TRP A 348 -3.48 7.57 -22.69
CA TRP A 348 -2.46 7.43 -21.65
C TRP A 348 -2.23 5.95 -21.28
N PRO A 349 -1.02 5.39 -21.50
CA PRO A 349 -0.74 3.98 -21.25
C PRO A 349 -0.56 3.69 -19.76
N LEU A 350 -1.68 3.50 -19.05
CA LEU A 350 -1.70 3.16 -17.63
C LEU A 350 -0.89 1.88 -17.34
N ALA A 351 -0.09 1.94 -16.28
CA ALA A 351 0.70 0.81 -15.78
C ALA A 351 0.69 0.78 -14.25
N TRP A 352 0.73 -0.42 -13.67
CA TRP A 352 0.67 -0.63 -12.21
C TRP A 352 1.70 0.21 -11.44
N HIS A 353 2.92 0.29 -11.95
CA HIS A 353 4.00 1.04 -11.30
C HIS A 353 3.76 2.56 -11.31
N CYS A 354 2.99 3.09 -12.26
CA CYS A 354 2.67 4.51 -12.33
C CYS A 354 1.77 4.93 -11.16
N LEU A 355 0.89 4.05 -10.64
CA LEU A 355 0.02 4.33 -9.49
C LEU A 355 0.87 4.66 -8.26
N ARG A 356 1.82 3.78 -7.95
CA ARG A 356 2.75 3.93 -6.84
C ARG A 356 3.66 5.15 -6.99
N ARG A 357 4.18 5.42 -8.19
CA ARG A 357 5.02 6.61 -8.45
C ARG A 357 4.24 7.91 -8.30
N THR A 358 3.01 7.97 -8.81
CA THR A 358 2.13 9.14 -8.69
C THR A 358 1.80 9.42 -7.22
N GLY A 359 1.43 8.37 -6.46
CA GLY A 359 1.21 8.48 -5.02
C GLY A 359 2.44 8.99 -4.26
N ALA A 360 3.64 8.50 -4.61
CA ALA A 360 4.88 8.99 -4.00
C ALA A 360 5.12 10.49 -4.28
N VAL A 361 4.99 10.94 -5.54
CA VAL A 361 5.10 12.38 -5.88
C VAL A 361 4.14 13.21 -5.03
N ASN A 362 2.88 12.79 -4.95
CA ASN A 362 1.85 13.51 -4.21
C ASN A 362 2.16 13.57 -2.71
N MET A 363 2.64 12.47 -2.12
CA MET A 363 3.08 12.46 -0.72
C MET A 363 4.23 13.44 -0.47
N PHE A 364 5.24 13.48 -1.35
CA PHE A 364 6.33 14.44 -1.25
C PHE A 364 5.86 15.89 -1.45
N ALA A 365 4.99 16.13 -2.44
CA ALA A 365 4.44 17.45 -2.75
C ALA A 365 3.55 18.00 -1.63
N SER A 366 2.88 17.12 -0.86
CA SER A 366 2.07 17.54 0.28
C SER A 366 2.87 18.21 1.39
N GLY A 367 4.16 17.90 1.54
CA GLY A 367 4.98 18.38 2.65
C GLY A 367 4.52 17.90 4.05
N LEU A 368 3.55 16.98 4.13
CA LEU A 368 3.04 16.44 5.40
C LEU A 368 3.95 15.38 6.01
N LEU A 369 4.60 14.61 5.15
CA LEU A 369 5.35 13.42 5.55
C LEU A 369 6.84 13.67 5.41
N SER A 370 7.61 13.20 6.40
CA SER A 370 9.06 13.15 6.26
C SER A 370 9.47 12.12 5.21
N ASN A 371 10.66 12.29 4.62
CA ASN A 371 11.23 11.31 3.69
C ASN A 371 11.31 9.89 4.29
N THR A 372 11.55 9.78 5.60
CA THR A 372 11.57 8.52 6.34
C THR A 372 10.17 7.92 6.52
N SER A 373 9.14 8.74 6.72
CA SER A 373 7.75 8.26 6.77
C SER A 373 7.31 7.71 5.41
N ILE A 374 7.63 8.42 4.33
CA ILE A 374 7.36 7.95 2.96
C ILE A 374 8.16 6.66 2.68
N GLN A 375 9.40 6.55 3.18
CA GLN A 375 10.20 5.33 3.05
C GLN A 375 9.50 4.12 3.68
N VAL A 376 8.95 4.29 4.88
CA VAL A 376 8.22 3.24 5.61
C VAL A 376 6.93 2.86 4.86
N ILE A 377 6.13 3.85 4.43
CA ILE A 377 4.89 3.60 3.67
C ILE A 377 5.19 2.83 2.37
N LEU A 378 6.23 3.24 1.66
CA LEU A 378 6.66 2.56 0.44
C LEU A 378 7.44 1.27 0.73
N LYS A 379 7.74 0.90 1.98
CA LYS A 379 8.59 -0.27 2.29
C LYS A 379 9.88 -0.25 1.47
N HIS A 380 10.54 0.91 1.43
CA HIS A 380 11.83 1.07 0.75
C HIS A 380 12.97 0.79 1.72
N LEU A 381 14.02 0.14 1.22
CA LEU A 381 15.19 -0.18 2.02
C LEU A 381 15.99 1.07 2.41
N THR A 382 16.03 2.08 1.54
CA THR A 382 16.79 3.32 1.78
C THR A 382 16.00 4.58 1.45
N VAL A 383 16.37 5.69 2.08
CA VAL A 383 15.80 7.02 1.76
C VAL A 383 16.13 7.41 0.32
N LEU A 384 17.28 7.00 -0.22
CA LEU A 384 17.65 7.26 -1.63
C LEU A 384 16.67 6.62 -2.61
N GLN A 385 16.21 5.39 -2.35
CA GLN A 385 15.15 4.76 -3.15
C GLN A 385 13.87 5.61 -3.09
N THR A 386 13.51 6.11 -1.92
CA THR A 386 12.34 6.97 -1.72
C THR A 386 12.47 8.30 -2.44
N GLN A 387 13.61 8.97 -2.36
CA GLN A 387 13.90 10.20 -3.09
C GLN A 387 13.87 9.98 -4.61
N TYR A 388 14.35 8.84 -5.10
CA TYR A 388 14.18 8.46 -6.51
C TYR A 388 12.69 8.45 -6.87
N TYR A 389 11.85 7.75 -6.10
CA TYR A 389 10.37 7.76 -6.27
C TYR A 389 9.69 9.10 -6.00
N GLY A 390 10.39 10.09 -5.44
CA GLY A 390 9.91 11.45 -5.24
C GLY A 390 10.50 12.46 -6.20
N ALA A 391 11.41 12.07 -7.10
CA ALA A 391 12.17 13.01 -7.91
C ALA A 391 11.27 14.06 -8.60
N ASN A 392 11.73 15.31 -8.62
CA ASN A 392 11.02 16.48 -9.16
C ASN A 392 9.72 16.90 -8.44
N TYR A 393 9.39 16.33 -7.27
CA TYR A 393 8.16 16.67 -6.53
C TYR A 393 7.99 18.17 -6.24
N SER A 394 9.08 18.91 -6.01
CA SER A 394 9.05 20.34 -5.68
C SER A 394 8.48 21.22 -6.79
N ARG A 395 8.31 20.67 -8.00
CA ARG A 395 7.68 21.34 -9.13
C ARG A 395 6.15 21.26 -9.06
N MET A 396 5.57 20.40 -8.21
CA MET A 396 4.14 20.33 -8.00
C MET A 396 3.66 21.55 -7.22
N ARG A 397 2.68 22.25 -7.78
CA ARG A 397 1.86 23.17 -7.01
C ARG A 397 0.50 22.52 -6.85
N LEU A 398 0.16 22.13 -5.62
CA LEU A 398 -1.19 21.71 -5.29
C LEU A 398 -2.14 22.90 -5.54
N ASN A 399 -3.39 22.63 -5.91
CA ASN A 399 -4.36 23.72 -6.03
C ASN A 399 -4.56 24.36 -4.63
N GLY A 400 -5.03 25.62 -4.60
CA GLY A 400 -5.15 26.35 -3.33
C GLY A 400 -6.05 25.65 -2.30
N GLU A 401 -7.07 24.92 -2.74
CA GLU A 401 -7.97 24.15 -1.87
C GLU A 401 -7.26 22.94 -1.24
N TYR A 402 -6.49 22.17 -2.01
CA TYR A 402 -5.69 21.04 -1.54
C TYR A 402 -4.56 21.49 -0.63
N GLU A 403 -3.91 22.60 -0.95
CA GLU A 403 -2.89 23.19 -0.08
C GLU A 403 -3.50 23.59 1.26
N GLN A 404 -4.68 24.23 1.26
CA GLN A 404 -5.43 24.55 2.48
C GLN A 404 -5.86 23.31 3.27
N LEU A 405 -6.37 22.26 2.60
CA LEU A 405 -6.74 20.98 3.22
C LEU A 405 -5.54 20.30 3.88
N THR A 406 -4.42 20.27 3.16
CA THR A 406 -3.15 19.68 3.62
C THR A 406 -2.62 20.44 4.84
N ILE A 407 -2.56 21.77 4.74
CA ILE A 407 -2.15 22.65 5.84
C ILE A 407 -3.09 22.48 7.05
N ALA A 408 -4.40 22.43 6.83
CA ALA A 408 -5.38 22.21 7.89
C ALA A 408 -5.16 20.86 8.59
N ALA A 409 -5.06 19.77 7.82
CA ALA A 409 -4.81 18.42 8.35
C ALA A 409 -3.52 18.35 9.18
N ARG A 410 -2.44 19.01 8.72
CA ARG A 410 -1.18 19.10 9.47
C ARG A 410 -1.40 19.71 10.86
N TYR A 411 -2.08 20.86 10.90
CA TYR A 411 -2.29 21.57 12.16
C TYR A 411 -3.32 20.88 13.07
N GLU A 412 -4.27 20.15 12.50
CA GLU A 412 -5.18 19.28 13.25
C GLU A 412 -4.42 18.13 13.93
N VAL A 413 -3.47 17.48 13.23
CA VAL A 413 -2.64 16.42 13.83
C VAL A 413 -1.79 16.98 14.97
N VAL A 414 -1.15 18.15 14.77
CA VAL A 414 -0.37 18.84 15.81
C VAL A 414 -1.26 19.18 17.00
N ALA A 415 -2.47 19.71 16.77
CA ALA A 415 -3.42 20.03 17.83
C ALA A 415 -3.86 18.78 18.61
N LYS A 416 -4.17 17.67 17.93
CA LYS A 416 -4.50 16.38 18.57
C LYS A 416 -3.34 15.85 19.41
N GLN A 417 -2.12 15.91 18.89
CA GLN A 417 -0.90 15.49 19.60
C GLN A 417 -0.65 16.32 20.85
N ILE A 418 -0.83 17.63 20.77
CA ILE A 418 -0.69 18.52 21.92
C ILE A 418 -1.80 18.29 22.93
N GLN A 419 -3.05 18.09 22.48
CA GLN A 419 -4.14 17.72 23.37
C GLN A 419 -3.85 16.41 24.11
N ALA A 420 -3.29 15.41 23.43
CA ALA A 420 -2.92 14.14 24.06
C ALA A 420 -1.87 14.30 25.17
N LEU A 421 -1.02 15.33 25.12
CA LEU A 421 -0.03 15.61 26.18
C LEU A 421 -0.64 15.96 27.54
N THR A 422 -1.91 16.37 27.59
CA THR A 422 -2.60 16.64 28.86
C THR A 422 -2.89 15.37 29.64
N SER A 423 -2.97 14.23 28.95
CA SER A 423 -3.28 12.95 29.58
C SER A 423 -2.12 12.43 30.45
N ASP A 424 -2.42 11.54 31.38
CA ASP A 424 -1.42 10.89 32.24
C ASP A 424 -0.51 9.92 31.47
N ARG A 425 -0.85 9.62 30.20
CA ARG A 425 0.00 8.86 29.28
C ARG A 425 1.40 9.46 29.15
N TYR A 426 1.51 10.79 29.13
CA TYR A 426 2.77 11.49 28.93
C TYR A 426 3.35 12.00 30.25
N VAL A 427 4.63 11.74 30.51
CA VAL A 427 5.34 12.12 31.73
C VAL A 427 6.57 12.95 31.36
N SER A 428 6.87 14.03 32.09
CA SER A 428 8.13 14.75 31.89
C SER A 428 9.24 14.09 32.70
N PRO A 429 10.44 13.86 32.13
CA PRO A 429 11.59 13.35 32.89
C PRO A 429 12.12 14.33 33.94
N LEU A 430 11.58 15.55 33.99
CA LEU A 430 11.90 16.56 35.01
C LEU A 430 10.75 16.76 36.01
N GLY A 431 9.76 15.86 36.03
CA GLY A 431 8.65 15.84 36.98
C GLY A 431 7.40 16.60 36.54
N MET A 432 6.36 16.50 37.37
CA MET A 432 5.00 16.99 37.07
C MET A 432 4.92 18.49 36.83
N GLN A 433 5.68 19.30 37.59
CA GLN A 433 5.69 20.75 37.41
C GLN A 433 6.17 21.13 36.00
N ARG A 434 7.19 20.45 35.48
CA ARG A 434 7.66 20.71 34.12
C ARG A 434 6.67 20.26 33.05
N LYS A 435 5.98 19.12 33.26
CA LYS A 435 4.86 18.72 32.39
C LYS A 435 3.80 19.80 32.35
N GLN A 436 3.41 20.34 33.52
CA GLN A 436 2.44 21.42 33.59
C GLN A 436 2.90 22.67 32.84
N GLU A 437 4.15 23.11 32.95
CA GLU A 437 4.67 24.25 32.18
C GLU A 437 4.58 24.04 30.65
N ILE A 438 4.86 22.82 30.17
CA ILE A 438 4.75 22.48 28.74
C ILE A 438 3.28 22.47 28.30
N VAL A 439 2.40 21.95 29.15
CA VAL A 439 0.98 21.76 28.88
C VAL A 439 0.15 23.00 29.23
N GLU A 440 0.67 23.99 29.96
CA GLU A 440 -0.07 25.22 30.29
C GLU A 440 -0.37 26.06 29.05
N LEU A 441 0.43 25.91 28.00
CA LEU A 441 0.16 26.43 26.65
C LEU A 441 -1.09 25.78 25.99
N VAL A 442 -1.60 24.69 26.58
CA VAL A 442 -2.73 23.85 26.15
C VAL A 442 -4.01 24.14 26.95
N LYS A 443 -4.01 25.06 27.93
CA LYS A 443 -5.22 25.50 28.66
C LYS A 443 -6.34 26.03 27.76
N VAL A 444 -6.04 26.21 26.48
CA VAL A 444 -7.01 26.28 25.39
C VAL A 444 -7.71 24.92 25.23
N ASN A 445 -8.71 24.64 26.06
CA ASN A 445 -9.56 23.43 25.98
C ASN A 445 -10.39 23.33 24.68
N GLU A 446 -10.28 24.32 23.79
CA GLU A 446 -10.96 24.33 22.51
C GLU A 446 -9.99 23.89 21.40
N PHE A 447 -10.23 22.70 20.82
CA PHE A 447 -9.44 22.15 19.71
C PHE A 447 -9.22 23.16 18.57
N ARG A 448 -10.23 23.98 18.26
CA ARG A 448 -10.14 25.03 17.23
C ARG A 448 -9.08 26.09 17.55
N ALA A 449 -8.94 26.46 18.81
CA ALA A 449 -7.97 27.45 19.21
C ALA A 449 -6.55 26.84 19.31
N LEU A 450 -6.41 25.54 19.61
CA LEU A 450 -5.14 24.81 19.43
C LEU A 450 -4.70 24.75 17.96
N VAL A 451 -5.62 24.50 17.02
CA VAL A 451 -5.33 24.55 15.58
C VAL A 451 -4.86 25.96 15.16
N LYS A 452 -5.48 27.02 15.70
CA LYS A 452 -5.03 28.42 15.45
C LYS A 452 -3.64 28.69 16.04
N ALA A 453 -3.36 28.25 17.26
CA ALA A 453 -2.05 28.39 17.88
C ALA A 453 -0.96 27.63 17.11
N ALA A 454 -1.27 26.42 16.64
CA ALA A 454 -0.37 25.61 15.81
C ALA A 454 -0.07 26.30 14.47
N ARG A 455 -1.10 26.89 13.82
CA ARG A 455 -0.95 27.70 12.60
C ARG A 455 0.02 28.87 12.78
N LYS A 456 -0.02 29.53 13.94
CA LYS A 456 0.87 30.64 14.30
C LYS A 456 2.26 30.19 14.77
N GLY A 457 2.49 28.88 14.93
CA GLY A 457 3.74 28.33 15.48
C GLY A 457 3.90 28.55 17.00
N GLU A 458 2.84 28.96 17.69
CA GLU A 458 2.82 29.18 19.14
C GLU A 458 2.87 27.86 19.92
N VAL A 459 2.41 26.77 19.31
CA VAL A 459 2.50 25.42 19.87
C VAL A 459 3.09 24.46 18.84
N THR A 460 3.99 23.59 19.29
CA THR A 460 4.67 22.61 18.44
C THR A 460 4.66 21.24 19.12
N PHE A 461 4.59 20.19 18.32
CA PHE A 461 4.78 18.84 18.79
C PHE A 461 5.55 18.05 17.74
N ARG A 462 6.49 17.24 18.21
CA ARG A 462 7.21 16.27 17.41
C ARG A 462 7.26 14.94 18.14
N ALA A 463 6.80 13.87 17.49
CA ALA A 463 6.97 12.52 18.02
C ALA A 463 8.46 12.14 18.07
N THR A 464 8.88 11.51 19.16
CA THR A 464 10.24 11.01 19.40
C THR A 464 10.21 9.51 19.69
N ARG A 465 11.36 8.83 19.71
CA ARG A 465 11.40 7.38 20.05
C ARG A 465 10.83 7.08 21.42
N LEU A 466 11.01 7.97 22.40
CA LEU A 466 10.51 7.81 23.78
C LEU A 466 9.14 8.43 24.03
N GLY A 467 8.60 9.24 23.12
CA GLY A 467 7.28 9.84 23.28
C GLY A 467 7.08 11.05 22.38
N GLY A 468 7.13 12.25 22.96
CA GLY A 468 6.94 13.53 22.28
C GLY A 468 7.96 14.59 22.69
N CYS A 469 8.03 15.66 21.90
CA CYS A 469 8.85 16.83 22.16
C CYS A 469 8.06 18.09 21.82
N ALA A 470 8.03 19.05 22.76
CA ALA A 470 7.34 20.34 22.61
C ALA A 470 8.28 21.51 22.26
N LYS A 471 9.52 21.22 21.85
CA LYS A 471 10.50 22.26 21.54
C LYS A 471 10.01 23.12 20.38
N ARG A 472 10.06 24.44 20.55
CA ARG A 472 9.87 25.42 19.47
C ARG A 472 11.18 25.59 18.70
N GLY A 473 11.09 25.57 17.37
CA GLY A 473 12.25 25.70 16.49
C GLY A 473 13.11 24.43 16.40
N ASP A 474 14.32 24.58 15.87
CA ASP A 474 15.15 23.44 15.48
C ASP A 474 15.82 22.72 16.66
N CYS A 475 16.07 21.43 16.46
CA CYS A 475 16.74 20.56 17.43
C CYS A 475 17.76 19.71 16.70
N GLU A 476 19.02 19.85 17.11
CA GLU A 476 20.17 19.16 16.50
C GLU A 476 20.10 17.63 16.63
N TYR A 477 19.34 17.11 17.60
CA TYR A 477 19.28 15.67 17.90
C TYR A 477 18.05 14.95 17.33
N GLY A 478 17.02 15.68 16.90
CA GLY A 478 15.80 15.13 16.27
C GLY A 478 14.90 14.21 17.15
N GLY A 479 15.43 13.58 18.21
CA GLY A 479 14.72 12.64 19.09
C GLY A 479 14.38 11.29 18.46
N ILE A 480 14.99 10.97 17.31
CA ILE A 480 14.75 9.73 16.54
C ILE A 480 16.03 8.90 16.41
N GLU A 481 17.18 9.52 16.12
CA GLU A 481 18.43 8.79 15.88
C GLU A 481 19.07 8.29 17.18
N SER A 482 19.04 9.11 18.23
CA SER A 482 19.47 8.73 19.58
C SER A 482 18.50 9.26 20.62
N VAL A 483 18.19 8.43 21.62
CA VAL A 483 17.35 8.81 22.76
C VAL A 483 18.14 9.48 23.88
N SER A 484 19.45 9.29 23.91
CA SER A 484 20.32 9.75 24.99
C SER A 484 20.21 11.27 25.26
N PRO A 485 20.27 12.18 24.26
CA PRO A 485 20.14 13.62 24.51
C PRO A 485 18.77 14.02 25.09
N CYS A 486 17.73 13.22 24.83
CA CYS A 486 16.40 13.47 25.37
C CYS A 486 16.25 12.94 26.80
N ALA A 487 16.88 11.79 27.11
CA ALA A 487 16.74 11.09 28.38
C ALA A 487 17.93 11.21 29.34
N GLY A 488 18.98 11.93 28.97
CA GLY A 488 20.18 12.11 29.81
C GLY A 488 21.10 10.88 29.86
N GLY A 489 21.18 10.10 28.78
CA GLY A 489 21.97 8.87 28.73
C GLY A 489 23.49 9.09 28.78
N ASP A 490 23.94 10.30 28.44
CA ASP A 490 25.33 10.76 28.48
C ASP A 490 25.74 11.34 29.85
N GLY A 491 24.87 11.21 30.87
CA GLY A 491 25.08 11.76 32.21
C GLY A 491 24.67 13.22 32.35
N ARG A 492 24.16 13.87 31.29
CA ARG A 492 23.55 15.20 31.39
C ARG A 492 22.10 15.11 31.86
N LYS A 493 21.53 16.25 32.26
CA LYS A 493 20.10 16.31 32.59
C LYS A 493 19.22 15.99 31.37
N PRO A 494 18.10 15.29 31.55
CA PRO A 494 17.13 15.07 30.48
C PRO A 494 16.66 16.39 29.84
N CYS A 495 16.26 16.31 28.58
CA CYS A 495 15.83 17.48 27.83
C CYS A 495 14.56 18.09 28.45
N ARG A 496 14.56 19.41 28.66
CA ARG A 496 13.42 20.15 29.23
C ARG A 496 12.15 20.10 28.40
N GLU A 497 12.26 19.76 27.12
CA GLU A 497 11.15 19.71 26.16
C GLU A 497 10.69 18.29 25.87
N ALA A 498 11.30 17.28 26.50
CA ALA A 498 10.95 15.88 26.29
C ALA A 498 9.74 15.49 27.16
N LEU A 499 8.86 14.68 26.57
CA LEU A 499 7.76 14.02 27.25
C LEU A 499 7.80 12.54 26.89
N PHE A 500 7.91 11.69 27.90
CA PHE A 500 7.95 10.25 27.80
C PHE A 500 6.55 9.68 27.72
N ASP A 501 6.35 8.73 26.82
CA ASP A 501 5.06 8.10 26.55
C ASP A 501 5.03 6.71 27.20
N SER A 502 4.22 6.56 28.25
CA SER A 502 4.10 5.32 29.01
C SER A 502 3.69 4.11 28.17
N GLU A 503 2.93 4.30 27.08
CA GLU A 503 2.57 3.20 26.16
C GLU A 503 3.79 2.59 25.45
N LYS A 504 4.95 3.29 25.44
CA LYS A 504 6.18 2.79 24.82
C LYS A 504 6.98 1.86 25.71
N ARG A 505 6.55 1.60 26.95
CA ARG A 505 7.27 0.78 27.95
C ARG A 505 7.76 -0.56 27.38
N GLU A 506 6.86 -1.35 26.80
CA GLU A 506 7.21 -2.69 26.29
C GLU A 506 8.09 -2.63 25.02
N SER A 507 7.97 -1.57 24.22
CA SER A 507 8.90 -1.33 23.11
C SER A 507 10.29 -0.97 23.60
N VAL A 508 10.39 -0.12 24.63
CA VAL A 508 11.66 0.31 25.22
C VAL A 508 12.37 -0.86 25.93
N LYS A 509 11.64 -1.72 26.66
CA LYS A 509 12.21 -2.94 27.25
C LYS A 509 12.84 -3.85 26.21
N ARG A 510 12.15 -4.09 25.08
CA ARG A 510 12.69 -4.90 23.97
C ARG A 510 13.95 -4.27 23.37
N GLN A 511 13.97 -2.95 23.18
CA GLN A 511 15.13 -2.22 22.66
C GLN A 511 16.32 -2.28 23.61
N LEU A 512 16.08 -2.11 24.91
CA LEU A 512 17.13 -2.21 25.93
C LEU A 512 17.76 -3.61 25.94
N ALA A 513 16.93 -4.66 25.94
CA ALA A 513 17.42 -6.04 25.89
C ALA A 513 18.22 -6.34 24.61
N ALA A 514 17.87 -5.72 23.47
CA ALA A 514 18.64 -5.84 22.24
C ALA A 514 20.01 -5.14 22.34
N LEU A 515 20.04 -3.92 22.87
CA LEU A 515 21.28 -3.17 23.08
C LEU A 515 22.21 -3.88 24.08
N GLU A 516 21.67 -4.47 25.15
CA GLU A 516 22.47 -5.21 26.14
C GLU A 516 23.15 -6.44 25.52
N ARG A 517 22.44 -7.20 24.67
CA ARG A 517 23.07 -8.28 23.89
C ARG A 517 24.15 -7.78 22.93
N GLU A 518 23.95 -6.63 22.30
CA GLU A 518 24.97 -6.03 21.42
C GLU A 518 26.20 -5.56 22.20
N ILE A 519 26.01 -5.04 23.42
CA ILE A 519 27.11 -4.64 24.31
C ILE A 519 27.95 -5.86 24.69
N GLU A 520 27.32 -6.99 25.04
CA GLU A 520 28.00 -8.25 25.39
C GLU A 520 28.85 -8.80 24.24
N GLN A 521 28.39 -8.65 23.01
CA GLN A 521 29.08 -9.15 21.80
C GLN A 521 30.17 -8.19 21.29
N ALA A 522 30.15 -6.93 21.73
CA ALA A 522 31.06 -5.90 21.24
C ALA A 522 32.40 -5.92 22.00
N LYS A 523 33.47 -5.49 21.31
CA LYS A 523 34.83 -5.46 21.89
C LYS A 523 34.87 -4.52 23.10
N PRO A 524 35.28 -5.00 24.30
CA PRO A 524 35.36 -4.19 25.51
C PRO A 524 36.21 -2.92 25.32
N GLY A 525 35.72 -1.79 25.83
CA GLY A 525 36.43 -0.50 25.80
C GLY A 525 36.44 0.21 24.43
N SER A 526 35.80 -0.36 23.40
CA SER A 526 35.70 0.28 22.09
C SER A 526 34.77 1.50 22.09
N PRO A 527 34.96 2.48 21.16
CA PRO A 527 34.04 3.60 21.01
C PRO A 527 32.58 3.18 20.76
N ARG A 528 32.37 2.01 20.13
CA ARG A 528 31.05 1.43 19.88
C ARG A 528 30.35 1.04 21.18
N VAL A 529 31.03 0.33 22.08
CA VAL A 529 30.48 -0.04 23.40
C VAL A 529 30.06 1.20 24.17
N ARG A 530 30.90 2.25 24.20
CA ARG A 530 30.56 3.51 24.88
C ARG A 530 29.28 4.16 24.35
N LYS A 531 29.08 4.16 23.03
CA LYS A 531 27.84 4.70 22.43
C LYS A 531 26.62 3.85 22.77
N LEU A 532 26.74 2.53 22.71
CA LEU A 532 25.66 1.61 23.06
C LEU A 532 25.28 1.77 24.54
N GLU A 533 26.26 1.93 25.43
CA GLU A 533 26.04 2.19 26.85
C GLU A 533 25.31 3.52 27.08
N ILE A 534 25.71 4.59 26.39
CA ILE A 534 25.04 5.91 26.46
C ILE A 534 23.57 5.80 26.02
N GLU A 535 23.29 5.08 24.93
CA GLU A 535 21.92 4.88 24.46
C GLU A 535 21.10 4.00 25.42
N ALA A 536 21.69 2.90 25.92
CA ALA A 536 21.07 2.02 26.89
C ALA A 536 20.73 2.74 28.20
N ASN A 537 21.63 3.61 28.69
CA ASN A 537 21.37 4.46 29.85
C ASN A 537 20.19 5.41 29.62
N GLY A 538 20.05 5.96 28.41
CA GLY A 538 18.87 6.75 28.04
C GLY A 538 17.56 5.95 28.14
N LEU A 539 17.57 4.68 27.70
CA LEU A 539 16.40 3.80 27.84
C LEU A 539 16.12 3.41 29.29
N ARG A 540 17.16 3.19 30.10
CA ARG A 540 17.01 2.93 31.54
C ARG A 540 16.40 4.13 32.27
N ASN A 541 16.89 5.34 31.99
CA ASN A 541 16.34 6.56 32.55
C ASN A 541 14.85 6.74 32.19
N PHE A 542 14.47 6.41 30.95
CA PHE A 542 13.08 6.38 30.55
C PHE A 542 12.24 5.42 31.40
N LEU A 543 12.70 4.17 31.58
CA LEU A 543 11.97 3.18 32.36
C LEU A 543 11.83 3.60 33.82
N ASN A 544 12.87 4.18 34.42
CA ASN A 544 12.82 4.69 35.79
C ASN A 544 11.74 5.78 35.94
N VAL A 545 11.65 6.73 35.00
CA VAL A 545 10.65 7.81 35.05
C VAL A 545 9.22 7.31 34.84
N ILE A 546 9.03 6.25 34.05
CA ILE A 546 7.69 5.68 33.78
C ILE A 546 7.23 4.72 34.89
N ASP A 547 8.17 4.14 35.63
CA ASP A 547 7.89 3.16 36.68
C ASP A 547 7.81 3.81 38.09
N GLU A 548 8.18 5.09 38.22
CA GLU A 548 7.85 6.00 39.35
C GLU A 548 6.37 6.40 39.34
#